data_AF-A0A1F5B2N8-F1
#
_entry.id   AF-A0A1F5B2N8-F1
#
_cell.length_a   1.000
_cell.length_b   1.000
_cell.length_c   1.000
_cell.angle_alpha   90.00
_cell.angle_beta   90.00
_cell.angle_gamma   90.00
#
_symmetry.space_group_name_H-M   'P 1'
#
loop_
_entity.id
_entity.type
_entity.pdbx_description
1 polymer ?
#
loop_
_entity_poly.entity_id
_entity_poly.type
_entity_poly.pdbx_seq_one_letter_code
_entity_poly.pdbx_strand_id
1 'polypeptide(L)'
;MTSREIREKFLKFFEDKGHKIVPSSSLVPKDDPSVLLTTAGMQQFKPYFTGDKDPMKDFGSRQTISIQKSFRTSDIDEVGDESHLTFFEMLGHFSFGSYFKKETIEWTFELLTKIFGINKERISASVFGGDQKIPKDQESYDAWLRFLPAEKIKQGDREEGNVWGPAGPEGPCGACNEVYVDGLEVATLVFMEYFYSKGDIFIPLKQKGVDVGWGFERFVKVIQSAPTVFETDLLEPIIQLIPHREIENEMRSVRIIADHARATTFLIADGVLPSNIGAGYILRRLLRRAIRYGRVLNLDKNFLIPLSQKVIEMYKEFYPELSKKRDDIFTIIQKEEEKFSKTLKQGLKEFEKMLAVKADRTISGNDAFYLYESYGFPMELTRELAKEKGFLIDESGWEIALKKHQEISRAGAEKKFGGHGLEKVPSSKFQVPSSDIEKITRLHTATHLLHQALHDVLGSEAEVKQMGSDITPERTRFDFTFGRKLTPEEIAKIENIINDKIKLNLPVTAQKMPKEIALKLEARAFFKEKYPDEVNVYSVGDPDLSKAYSKEFCDGPHVKNTGEIGRFKIIKEESSSSGIRRIRATVE
;
A
#
# COMPACT_ATOMS: atom_id res chain seq x y z
N MET A 1 -19.78 27.59 -4.09
CA MET A 1 -19.08 26.96 -5.24
C MET A 1 -18.88 25.50 -4.88
N THR A 2 -19.19 24.60 -5.81
CA THR A 2 -19.01 23.15 -5.64
C THR A 2 -17.54 22.77 -5.75
N SER A 3 -17.16 21.63 -5.18
CA SER A 3 -15.83 21.04 -5.33
C SER A 3 -15.44 20.85 -6.81
N ARG A 4 -16.38 20.45 -7.66
CA ARG A 4 -16.16 20.33 -9.11
C ARG A 4 -15.73 21.66 -9.73
N GLU A 5 -16.50 22.73 -9.49
CA GLU A 5 -16.18 24.07 -9.99
C GLU A 5 -14.83 24.57 -9.46
N ILE A 6 -14.47 24.24 -8.21
CA ILE A 6 -13.17 24.61 -7.64
C ILE A 6 -12.03 23.91 -8.40
N ARG A 7 -12.12 22.60 -8.64
CA ARG A 7 -11.11 21.86 -9.44
C ARG A 7 -10.95 22.47 -10.83
N GLU A 8 -12.06 22.70 -11.52
CA GLU A 8 -12.08 23.26 -12.88
C GLU A 8 -11.44 24.67 -12.93
N LYS A 9 -11.82 25.56 -12.00
CA LYS A 9 -11.22 26.90 -11.92
C LYS A 9 -9.74 26.87 -11.57
N PHE A 10 -9.32 25.99 -10.66
CA PHE A 10 -7.91 25.83 -10.29
C PHE A 10 -7.08 25.38 -11.49
N LEU A 11 -7.52 24.32 -12.18
CA LEU A 11 -6.85 23.82 -13.38
C LEU A 11 -6.78 24.89 -14.47
N LYS A 12 -7.90 25.57 -14.74
CA LYS A 12 -7.97 26.58 -15.79
C LYS A 12 -7.06 27.77 -15.51
N PHE A 13 -7.06 28.27 -14.27
CA PHE A 13 -6.26 29.43 -13.88
C PHE A 13 -4.76 29.24 -14.14
N PHE A 14 -4.22 28.05 -13.86
CA PHE A 14 -2.80 27.78 -14.12
C PHE A 14 -2.54 27.30 -15.55
N GLU A 15 -3.49 26.64 -16.21
CA GLU A 15 -3.39 26.39 -17.65
C GLU A 15 -3.22 27.71 -18.42
N ASP A 16 -3.99 28.75 -18.06
CA ASP A 16 -3.88 30.09 -18.66
C ASP A 16 -2.53 30.78 -18.35
N LYS A 17 -1.81 30.31 -17.32
CA LYS A 17 -0.44 30.73 -16.99
C LYS A 17 0.64 29.84 -17.63
N GLY A 18 0.23 28.91 -18.49
CA GLY A 18 1.09 28.03 -19.28
C GLY A 18 1.47 26.73 -18.57
N HIS A 19 0.82 26.35 -17.48
CA HIS A 19 1.06 25.06 -16.82
C HIS A 19 0.47 23.93 -17.64
N LYS A 20 1.22 22.84 -17.80
CA LYS A 20 0.70 21.62 -18.41
C LYS A 20 -0.12 20.85 -17.38
N ILE A 21 -1.39 20.57 -17.69
CA ILE A 21 -2.22 19.68 -16.87
C ILE A 21 -1.66 18.25 -16.97
N VAL A 22 -1.32 17.68 -15.81
CA VAL A 22 -0.81 16.31 -15.65
C VAL A 22 -1.81 15.53 -14.78
N PRO A 23 -2.22 14.32 -15.21
CA PRO A 23 -3.11 13.48 -14.39
C PRO A 23 -2.50 13.11 -13.04
N SER A 24 -3.39 12.80 -12.11
CA SER A 24 -3.04 12.22 -10.80
C SER A 24 -2.33 10.88 -10.98
N SER A 25 -1.22 10.68 -10.26
CA SER A 25 -0.58 9.36 -10.15
C SER A 25 -1.34 8.45 -9.20
N SER A 26 -1.06 7.15 -9.30
CA SER A 26 -1.53 6.11 -8.37
C SER A 26 -1.21 6.46 -6.90
N LEU A 27 -2.10 6.11 -5.99
CA LEU A 27 -1.84 6.12 -4.54
C LEU A 27 -0.73 5.14 -4.13
N VAL A 28 -0.43 4.15 -4.97
CA VAL A 28 0.69 3.23 -4.81
C VAL A 28 1.83 3.66 -5.75
N PRO A 29 2.92 4.25 -5.23
CA PRO A 29 4.08 4.62 -6.03
C PRO A 29 4.72 3.37 -6.68
N LYS A 30 5.00 3.43 -7.98
CA LYS A 30 5.67 2.32 -8.69
C LYS A 30 7.20 2.40 -8.61
N ASP A 31 7.72 3.62 -8.62
CA ASP A 31 9.15 3.91 -8.78
C ASP A 31 9.79 4.55 -7.54
N ASP A 32 9.08 4.57 -6.40
CA ASP A 32 9.60 5.10 -5.13
C ASP A 32 9.41 4.08 -4.00
N PRO A 33 10.44 3.25 -3.70
CA PRO A 33 10.37 2.27 -2.62
C PRO A 33 10.49 2.91 -1.22
N SER A 34 10.76 4.21 -1.12
CA SER A 34 10.98 4.89 0.15
C SER A 34 9.68 5.27 0.87
N VAL A 35 8.55 5.21 0.15
CA VAL A 35 7.23 5.55 0.66
C VAL A 35 6.22 4.45 0.34
N LEU A 36 5.28 4.24 1.24
CA LEU A 36 4.28 3.18 1.08
C LEU A 36 3.10 3.58 0.19
N LEU A 37 2.66 4.83 0.35
CA LEU A 37 1.56 5.45 -0.37
C LEU A 37 1.97 6.87 -0.77
N THR A 38 1.32 7.40 -1.80
CA THR A 38 1.47 8.80 -2.20
C THR A 38 0.83 9.70 -1.13
N THR A 39 1.65 10.45 -0.39
CA THR A 39 1.27 11.36 0.70
C THR A 39 1.21 12.82 0.28
N ALA A 40 1.82 13.19 -0.86
CA ALA A 40 1.91 14.57 -1.33
C ALA A 40 1.90 14.70 -2.86
N GLY A 41 1.44 15.85 -3.34
CA GLY A 41 1.36 16.20 -4.76
C GLY A 41 2.70 16.12 -5.50
N MET A 42 3.79 16.56 -4.84
CA MET A 42 5.11 16.60 -5.46
C MET A 42 5.70 15.23 -5.78
N GLN A 43 5.26 14.15 -5.14
CA GLN A 43 5.92 12.83 -5.25
C GLN A 43 6.01 12.32 -6.68
N GLN A 44 4.98 12.54 -7.50
CA GLN A 44 5.04 12.18 -8.92
C GLN A 44 6.05 13.01 -9.72
N PHE A 45 6.53 14.12 -9.15
CA PHE A 45 7.45 15.07 -9.75
C PHE A 45 8.87 15.07 -9.14
N LYS A 46 9.14 14.27 -8.11
CA LYS A 46 10.45 14.19 -7.43
C LYS A 46 11.64 14.11 -8.40
N PRO A 47 11.63 13.27 -9.45
CA PRO A 47 12.77 13.13 -10.37
C PRO A 47 13.05 14.38 -11.23
N TYR A 48 12.08 15.27 -11.39
CA TYR A 48 12.26 16.50 -12.19
C TYR A 48 12.91 17.61 -11.37
N PHE A 49 12.73 17.61 -10.04
CA PHE A 49 13.43 18.53 -9.15
C PHE A 49 14.92 18.18 -9.01
N THR A 50 15.26 16.89 -9.01
CA THR A 50 16.65 16.40 -8.97
C THR A 50 17.36 16.48 -10.32
N GLY A 51 16.61 16.62 -11.41
CA GLY A 51 17.13 16.65 -12.78
C GLY A 51 17.38 15.26 -13.38
N ASP A 52 16.86 14.21 -12.75
CA ASP A 52 16.92 12.83 -13.26
C ASP A 52 15.98 12.62 -14.46
N LYS A 53 14.90 13.41 -14.54
CA LYS A 53 13.99 13.46 -15.69
C LYS A 53 13.87 14.88 -16.24
N ASP A 54 13.57 14.97 -17.54
CA ASP A 54 13.43 16.24 -18.26
C ASP A 54 11.93 16.58 -18.46
N PRO A 55 11.41 17.62 -17.80
CA PRO A 55 10.00 17.97 -17.90
C PRO A 55 9.61 18.51 -19.28
N MET A 56 10.56 19.08 -20.04
CA MET A 56 10.29 19.49 -21.43
C MET A 56 10.10 18.29 -22.34
N LYS A 57 10.85 17.21 -22.11
CA LYS A 57 10.71 15.97 -22.87
C LYS A 57 9.42 15.23 -22.52
N ASP A 58 9.09 15.14 -21.24
CA ASP A 58 8.00 14.29 -20.75
C ASP A 58 6.63 15.00 -20.78
N PHE A 59 6.60 16.32 -20.58
CA PHE A 59 5.36 17.11 -20.51
C PHE A 59 5.25 18.21 -21.57
N GLY A 60 6.34 18.57 -22.24
CA GLY A 60 6.39 19.74 -23.14
C GLY A 60 6.37 21.08 -22.41
N SER A 61 6.57 21.09 -21.09
CA SER A 61 6.57 22.30 -20.27
C SER A 61 7.44 22.12 -19.02
N ARG A 62 8.11 23.20 -18.58
CA ARG A 62 8.83 23.25 -17.29
C ARG A 62 7.91 23.56 -16.09
N GLN A 63 6.61 23.66 -16.34
CA GLN A 63 5.62 23.92 -15.30
C GLN A 63 4.38 23.07 -15.51
N THR A 64 3.92 22.47 -14.42
CA THR A 64 2.83 21.50 -14.45
C THR A 64 1.82 21.78 -13.37
N ILE A 65 0.60 21.31 -13.58
CA ILE A 65 -0.48 21.37 -12.60
C ILE A 65 -1.12 19.99 -12.49
N SER A 66 -1.43 19.58 -11.26
CA SER A 66 -2.06 18.30 -10.96
C SER A 66 -3.00 18.43 -9.77
N ILE A 67 -3.98 17.52 -9.70
CA ILE A 67 -4.79 17.27 -8.51
C ILE A 67 -4.46 15.85 -8.07
N GLN A 68 -3.54 15.74 -7.10
CA GLN A 68 -2.98 14.47 -6.68
C GLN A 68 -3.84 13.82 -5.59
N LYS A 69 -4.30 12.59 -5.84
CA LYS A 69 -4.85 11.71 -4.81
C LYS A 69 -3.76 11.46 -3.77
N SER A 70 -4.03 11.76 -2.51
CA SER A 70 -3.06 11.64 -1.43
C SER A 70 -3.63 10.83 -0.28
N PHE A 71 -2.73 10.16 0.46
CA PHE A 71 -3.07 9.29 1.57
C PHE A 71 -2.20 9.60 2.78
N ARG A 72 -2.82 9.86 3.94
CA ARG A 72 -2.11 10.04 5.22
C ARG A 72 -2.46 8.92 6.18
N THR A 73 -1.45 8.12 6.51
CA THR A 73 -1.58 7.01 7.46
C THR A 73 -1.34 7.43 8.91
N SER A 74 -0.67 8.56 9.12
CA SER A 74 -0.44 9.17 10.43
C SER A 74 -1.74 9.60 11.10
N ASP A 75 -2.69 10.08 10.30
CA ASP A 75 -3.88 10.79 10.78
C ASP A 75 -5.09 9.83 10.99
N ILE A 76 -4.86 8.51 10.84
CA ILE A 76 -5.91 7.50 10.88
C ILE A 76 -6.66 7.56 12.22
N ASP A 77 -5.97 7.78 13.33
CA ASP A 77 -6.55 7.70 14.67
C ASP A 77 -7.34 8.97 15.05
N GLU A 78 -7.02 10.09 14.42
CA GLU A 78 -7.65 11.40 14.53
C GLU A 78 -8.93 11.51 13.70
N VAL A 79 -9.05 10.73 12.62
CA VAL A 79 -10.25 10.72 11.76
C VAL A 79 -11.52 10.51 12.60
N GLY A 80 -12.53 11.32 12.29
CA GLY A 80 -13.77 11.42 13.04
C GLY A 80 -13.90 12.74 13.83
N ASP A 81 -12.82 13.52 13.90
CA ASP A 81 -12.85 14.90 14.35
C ASP A 81 -13.43 15.86 13.28
N GLU A 82 -13.05 17.14 13.29
CA GLU A 82 -13.59 18.16 12.36
C GLU A 82 -12.73 18.37 11.09
N SER A 83 -11.54 17.74 10.98
CA SER A 83 -10.59 18.14 9.94
C SER A 83 -9.68 17.03 9.37
N HIS A 84 -9.47 15.93 10.10
CA HIS A 84 -8.56 14.87 9.68
C HIS A 84 -9.25 13.85 8.75
N LEU A 85 -8.53 13.47 7.71
CA LEU A 85 -8.97 12.56 6.66
C LEU A 85 -7.83 11.61 6.30
N THR A 86 -8.15 10.37 5.95
CA THR A 86 -7.13 9.41 5.50
C THR A 86 -6.79 9.59 4.02
N PHE A 87 -7.81 9.83 3.21
CA PHE A 87 -7.69 10.18 1.80
C PHE A 87 -8.08 11.64 1.61
N PHE A 88 -7.32 12.35 0.78
CA PHE A 88 -7.63 13.73 0.39
C PHE A 88 -7.01 14.04 -0.98
N GLU A 89 -7.48 15.09 -1.61
CA GLU A 89 -6.85 15.60 -2.84
C GLU A 89 -5.92 16.76 -2.50
N MET A 90 -4.78 16.81 -3.18
CA MET A 90 -3.85 17.92 -3.11
C MET A 90 -3.82 18.62 -4.46
N LEU A 91 -4.39 19.82 -4.51
CA LEU A 91 -4.31 20.69 -5.69
C LEU A 91 -2.90 21.27 -5.71
N GLY A 92 -2.16 21.11 -6.81
CA GLY A 92 -0.78 21.56 -6.83
C GLY A 92 -0.32 22.06 -8.18
N HIS A 93 0.54 23.07 -8.14
CA HIS A 93 1.24 23.59 -9.31
C HIS A 93 2.74 23.60 -9.05
N PHE A 94 3.50 23.19 -10.05
CA PHE A 94 4.91 22.84 -9.90
C PHE A 94 5.74 23.57 -10.96
N SER A 95 6.90 24.06 -10.54
CA SER A 95 7.91 24.68 -11.41
C SER A 95 9.21 23.89 -11.34
N PHE A 96 9.77 23.58 -12.50
CA PHE A 96 11.10 22.98 -12.64
C PHE A 96 12.07 24.03 -13.21
N GLY A 97 12.09 25.21 -12.58
CA GLY A 97 12.93 26.34 -12.96
C GLY A 97 12.30 27.35 -13.94
N SER A 98 10.97 27.37 -14.12
CA SER A 98 10.29 28.37 -14.97
C SER A 98 9.92 29.65 -14.23
N TYR A 99 9.45 29.53 -12.99
CA TYR A 99 9.15 30.63 -12.05
C TYR A 99 9.52 30.21 -10.62
N PHE A 100 9.48 31.17 -9.68
CA PHE A 100 9.87 30.91 -8.30
C PHE A 100 8.95 31.63 -7.28
N LYS A 101 9.51 32.27 -6.24
CA LYS A 101 8.76 32.79 -5.08
C LYS A 101 7.76 33.89 -5.45
N LYS A 102 8.21 34.91 -6.17
CA LYS A 102 7.40 36.10 -6.49
C LYS A 102 6.11 35.73 -7.23
N GLU A 103 6.23 35.00 -8.35
CA GLU A 103 5.07 34.61 -9.17
C GLU A 103 4.16 33.66 -8.38
N THR A 104 4.73 32.73 -7.61
CA THR A 104 3.96 31.79 -6.79
C THR A 104 3.06 32.51 -5.79
N ILE A 105 3.60 33.50 -5.08
CA ILE A 105 2.88 34.29 -4.07
C ILE A 105 1.82 35.18 -4.72
N GLU A 106 2.17 35.85 -5.83
CA GLU A 106 1.25 36.69 -6.59
C GLU A 106 0.04 35.88 -7.10
N TRP A 107 0.30 34.73 -7.73
CA TRP A 107 -0.76 33.86 -8.24
C TRP A 107 -1.59 33.22 -7.12
N THR A 108 -0.97 32.90 -5.98
CA THR A 108 -1.69 32.41 -4.79
C THR A 108 -2.69 33.46 -4.29
N PHE A 109 -2.26 34.72 -4.16
CA PHE A 109 -3.12 35.80 -3.72
C PHE A 109 -4.21 36.16 -4.75
N GLU A 110 -3.85 36.17 -6.03
CA GLU A 110 -4.80 36.36 -7.14
C GLU A 110 -5.86 35.26 -7.15
N LEU A 111 -5.46 33.99 -7.00
CA LEU A 111 -6.36 32.84 -6.97
C LEU A 111 -7.36 32.96 -5.79
N LEU A 112 -6.88 33.21 -4.58
CA LEU A 112 -7.72 33.39 -3.39
C LEU A 112 -8.73 34.54 -3.57
N THR A 113 -8.26 35.70 -4.01
CA THR A 113 -9.07 36.92 -3.99
C THR A 113 -9.91 37.12 -5.24
N LYS A 114 -9.35 36.91 -6.43
CA LYS A 114 -9.99 37.19 -7.72
C LYS A 114 -10.80 36.02 -8.24
N ILE A 115 -10.28 34.80 -8.12
CA ILE A 115 -10.95 33.61 -8.67
C ILE A 115 -11.97 33.04 -7.67
N PHE A 116 -11.58 32.99 -6.40
CA PHE A 116 -12.40 32.41 -5.34
C PHE A 116 -13.11 33.43 -4.45
N GLY A 117 -12.85 34.73 -4.61
CA GLY A 117 -13.60 35.80 -3.94
C GLY A 117 -13.35 35.88 -2.42
N ILE A 118 -12.27 35.29 -1.92
CA ILE A 118 -11.93 35.37 -0.50
C ILE A 118 -11.49 36.79 -0.19
N ASN A 119 -12.09 37.37 0.84
CA ASN A 119 -11.69 38.69 1.31
C ASN A 119 -10.25 38.64 1.86
N LYS A 120 -9.37 39.54 1.39
CA LYS A 120 -7.98 39.71 1.88
C LYS A 120 -7.89 39.88 3.40
N GLU A 121 -8.92 40.41 4.06
CA GLU A 121 -8.94 40.53 5.52
C GLU A 121 -8.99 39.18 6.25
N ARG A 122 -9.32 38.10 5.55
CA ARG A 122 -9.33 36.73 6.10
C ARG A 122 -8.03 35.97 5.86
N ILE A 123 -7.13 36.53 5.04
CA ILE A 123 -5.90 35.88 4.60
C ILE A 123 -4.74 36.30 5.51
N SER A 124 -3.90 35.33 5.89
CA SER A 124 -2.58 35.52 6.50
C SER A 124 -1.60 34.50 5.95
N ALA A 125 -0.30 34.74 6.14
CA ALA A 125 0.74 33.83 5.71
C ALA A 125 1.85 33.69 6.77
N SER A 126 2.60 32.60 6.72
CA SER A 126 3.88 32.45 7.40
C SER A 126 5.01 32.35 6.37
N VAL A 127 6.22 32.74 6.75
CA VAL A 127 7.46 32.59 5.97
C VAL A 127 8.58 32.11 6.87
N PHE A 128 9.59 31.46 6.32
CA PHE A 128 10.72 30.98 7.11
C PHE A 128 11.61 32.13 7.62
N GLY A 129 11.78 32.19 8.95
CA GLY A 129 12.58 33.19 9.66
C GLY A 129 14.10 32.99 9.57
N GLY A 130 14.54 31.83 9.07
CA GLY A 130 15.95 31.48 8.94
C GLY A 130 16.52 30.74 10.16
N ASP A 131 17.59 29.98 9.93
CA ASP A 131 18.39 29.35 10.98
C ASP A 131 19.87 29.25 10.58
N GLN A 132 20.64 28.42 11.29
CA GLN A 132 22.09 28.23 11.01
C GLN A 132 22.38 27.57 9.65
N LYS A 133 21.41 26.91 9.02
CA LYS A 133 21.57 26.07 7.82
C LYS A 133 20.87 26.65 6.59
N ILE A 134 19.66 27.18 6.76
CA ILE A 134 18.86 27.77 5.70
C ILE A 134 18.66 29.25 6.04
N PRO A 135 18.98 30.18 5.13
CA PRO A 135 18.79 31.60 5.39
C PRO A 135 17.31 31.95 5.51
N LYS A 136 17.04 33.10 6.14
CA LYS A 136 15.71 33.69 6.19
C LYS A 136 15.14 33.87 4.77
N ASP A 137 13.86 33.54 4.59
CA ASP A 137 13.15 33.73 3.32
C ASP A 137 12.65 35.17 3.13
N GLN A 138 13.60 36.10 3.02
CA GLN A 138 13.30 37.52 2.85
C GLN A 138 12.58 37.80 1.53
N GLU A 139 12.87 37.05 0.47
CA GLU A 139 12.22 37.20 -0.84
C GLU A 139 10.71 36.94 -0.75
N SER A 140 10.30 35.87 -0.05
CA SER A 140 8.89 35.58 0.20
C SER A 140 8.23 36.65 1.08
N TYR A 141 8.91 37.11 2.14
CA TYR A 141 8.40 38.16 3.01
C TYR A 141 8.09 39.45 2.24
N ASP A 142 9.04 39.91 1.42
CA ASP A 142 8.91 41.12 0.61
C ASP A 142 7.85 40.98 -0.50
N ALA A 143 7.64 39.76 -1.01
CA ALA A 143 6.56 39.48 -1.95
C ALA A 143 5.18 39.56 -1.29
N TRP A 144 5.02 38.98 -0.10
CA TRP A 144 3.76 39.03 0.66
C TRP A 144 3.38 40.45 1.11
N LEU A 145 4.36 41.29 1.47
CA LEU A 145 4.13 42.69 1.89
C LEU A 145 3.41 43.55 0.83
N ARG A 146 3.40 43.12 -0.43
CA ARG A 146 2.67 43.81 -1.51
C ARG A 146 1.16 43.58 -1.44
N PHE A 147 0.73 42.54 -0.73
CA PHE A 147 -0.65 42.06 -0.69
C PHE A 147 -1.25 42.06 0.72
N LEU A 148 -0.41 41.80 1.73
CA LEU A 148 -0.78 41.68 3.13
C LEU A 148 0.01 42.69 3.97
N PRO A 149 -0.60 43.25 5.03
CA PRO A 149 0.15 44.05 5.98
C PRO A 149 1.06 43.16 6.83
N ALA A 150 2.12 43.75 7.40
CA ALA A 150 3.20 43.00 8.06
C ALA A 150 2.72 42.13 9.23
N GLU A 151 1.71 42.59 9.99
CA GLU A 151 1.11 41.86 11.11
C GLU A 151 0.40 40.56 10.71
N LYS A 152 0.13 40.36 9.41
CA LYS A 152 -0.45 39.13 8.85
C LYS A 152 0.57 38.20 8.22
N ILE A 153 1.86 38.52 8.34
CA ILE A 153 2.97 37.73 7.81
C ILE A 153 3.83 37.29 8.99
N LYS A 154 3.57 36.08 9.50
CA LYS A 154 4.36 35.49 10.58
C LYS A 154 5.73 35.05 10.04
N GLN A 155 6.80 35.30 10.78
CA GLN A 155 8.10 34.65 10.55
C GLN A 155 8.16 33.44 11.47
N GLY A 156 8.05 32.24 10.91
CA GLY A 156 8.12 30.98 11.66
C GLY A 156 9.44 30.24 11.48
N ASP A 157 9.59 29.12 12.16
CA ASP A 157 10.80 28.30 12.14
C ASP A 157 10.52 26.89 11.56
N ARG A 158 11.46 25.96 11.74
CA ARG A 158 11.30 24.58 11.26
C ARG A 158 10.26 23.79 12.05
N GLU A 159 10.21 23.99 13.36
CA GLU A 159 9.29 23.26 14.25
C GLU A 159 7.84 23.71 13.98
N GLU A 160 7.68 24.97 13.58
CA GLU A 160 6.41 25.55 13.14
C GLU A 160 6.04 25.19 11.69
N GLY A 161 6.85 24.42 10.96
CA GLY A 161 6.50 23.89 9.63
C GLY A 161 7.04 24.67 8.43
N ASN A 162 7.74 25.81 8.61
CA ASN A 162 8.22 26.65 7.51
C ASN A 162 9.44 26.11 6.74
N VAL A 163 9.81 24.85 6.95
CA VAL A 163 10.72 24.10 6.06
C VAL A 163 10.10 22.73 5.78
N TRP A 164 9.90 22.43 4.50
CA TRP A 164 9.25 21.19 4.08
C TRP A 164 10.22 20.24 3.41
N GLY A 165 10.03 18.95 3.69
CA GLY A 165 10.68 17.84 3.01
C GLY A 165 11.88 17.24 3.74
N PRO A 166 12.43 16.14 3.19
CA PRO A 166 11.97 15.49 1.96
C PRO A 166 10.76 14.57 2.17
N ALA A 167 10.05 14.26 1.07
CA ALA A 167 9.14 13.12 1.04
C ALA A 167 9.96 11.81 1.04
N GLY A 168 10.05 11.19 2.22
CA GLY A 168 10.90 10.02 2.48
C GLY A 168 12.13 10.38 3.33
N PRO A 169 13.13 9.49 3.43
CA PRO A 169 14.32 9.72 4.24
C PRO A 169 15.32 10.71 3.61
N GLU A 170 15.24 10.94 2.30
CA GLU A 170 16.09 11.84 1.53
C GLU A 170 15.35 12.37 0.28
N GLY A 171 15.75 13.54 -0.23
CA GLY A 171 15.12 14.14 -1.41
C GLY A 171 15.14 15.67 -1.45
N PRO A 172 14.50 16.25 -2.47
CA PRO A 172 14.28 17.70 -2.57
C PRO A 172 13.53 18.26 -1.36
N CYS A 173 13.94 19.44 -0.89
CA CYS A 173 13.36 20.16 0.22
C CYS A 173 13.65 21.67 0.13
N GLY A 174 13.02 22.45 1.00
CA GLY A 174 13.37 23.86 1.16
C GLY A 174 12.42 24.62 2.07
N ALA A 175 12.67 25.93 2.20
CA ALA A 175 11.80 26.83 2.93
C ALA A 175 10.42 26.87 2.28
N CYS A 176 9.39 27.05 3.10
CA CYS A 176 8.02 27.16 2.62
C CYS A 176 7.24 28.27 3.32
N ASN A 177 6.21 28.74 2.63
CA ASN A 177 5.20 29.61 3.20
C ASN A 177 3.93 28.81 3.45
N GLU A 178 3.31 28.96 4.61
CA GLU A 178 1.95 28.45 4.83
C GLU A 178 0.96 29.60 4.67
N VAL A 179 -0.16 29.34 4.01
CA VAL A 179 -1.20 30.32 3.72
C VAL A 179 -2.47 29.91 4.43
N TYR A 180 -3.02 30.84 5.20
CA TYR A 180 -4.17 30.59 6.07
C TYR A 180 -5.36 31.45 5.64
N VAL A 181 -6.56 30.90 5.79
CA VAL A 181 -7.82 31.63 5.71
C VAL A 181 -8.59 31.38 7.01
N ASP A 182 -8.87 32.46 7.75
CA ASP A 182 -9.46 32.41 9.09
C ASP A 182 -8.70 31.47 10.05
N GLY A 183 -7.37 31.45 9.96
CA GLY A 183 -6.51 30.60 10.79
C GLY A 183 -6.40 29.14 10.36
N LEU A 184 -7.17 28.70 9.35
CA LEU A 184 -7.03 27.36 8.75
C LEU A 184 -6.01 27.40 7.62
N GLU A 185 -4.98 26.56 7.70
CA GLU A 185 -4.01 26.38 6.62
C GLU A 185 -4.71 25.75 5.38
N VAL A 186 -4.69 26.48 4.27
CA VAL A 186 -5.29 26.05 2.99
C VAL A 186 -4.26 25.70 1.93
N ALA A 187 -3.03 26.22 2.04
CA ALA A 187 -1.95 25.96 1.09
C ALA A 187 -0.57 26.05 1.72
N THR A 188 0.33 25.22 1.24
CA THR A 188 1.77 25.28 1.50
C THR A 188 2.50 25.58 0.18
N LEU A 189 3.36 26.60 0.19
CA LEU A 189 4.18 27.03 -0.95
C LEU A 189 5.63 26.66 -0.66
N VAL A 190 6.10 25.51 -1.15
CA VAL A 190 7.45 25.01 -0.92
C VAL A 190 8.38 25.44 -2.04
N PHE A 191 9.53 25.99 -1.66
CA PHE A 191 10.56 26.44 -2.58
C PHE A 191 11.73 25.48 -2.55
N MET A 192 11.76 24.56 -3.53
CA MET A 192 12.75 23.51 -3.64
C MET A 192 14.10 24.12 -4.01
N GLU A 193 14.98 24.26 -3.03
CA GLU A 193 16.32 24.85 -3.17
C GLU A 193 17.42 23.87 -2.81
N TYR A 194 17.10 22.83 -2.05
CA TYR A 194 18.07 21.88 -1.49
C TYR A 194 17.65 20.44 -1.73
N PHE A 195 18.64 19.55 -1.74
CA PHE A 195 18.49 18.12 -1.56
C PHE A 195 18.94 17.80 -0.14
N TYR A 196 18.03 17.26 0.66
CA TYR A 196 18.34 16.73 1.98
C TYR A 196 18.93 15.32 1.84
N SER A 197 20.14 15.15 2.36
CA SER A 197 20.79 13.86 2.55
C SER A 197 20.89 13.52 4.05
N LYS A 198 20.98 12.23 4.38
CA LYS A 198 21.11 11.74 5.77
C LYS A 198 22.17 12.51 6.55
N GLY A 199 21.86 12.84 7.81
CA GLY A 199 22.75 13.59 8.71
C GLY A 199 22.51 15.11 8.69
N ASP A 200 21.35 15.56 8.22
CA ASP A 200 20.95 16.97 8.22
C ASP A 200 21.86 17.86 7.34
N ILE A 201 22.19 17.32 6.16
CA ILE A 201 23.03 17.93 5.13
C ILE A 201 22.13 18.45 4.01
N PHE A 202 22.17 19.75 3.77
CA PHE A 202 21.44 20.43 2.69
C PHE A 202 22.39 20.73 1.53
N ILE A 203 22.19 20.06 0.41
CA ILE A 203 22.99 20.24 -0.80
C ILE A 203 22.18 21.11 -1.76
N PRO A 204 22.67 22.28 -2.22
CA PRO A 204 21.94 23.10 -3.18
C PRO A 204 21.59 22.30 -4.45
N LEU A 205 20.32 22.38 -4.89
CA LEU A 205 19.89 21.78 -6.14
C LEU A 205 20.48 22.53 -7.35
N LYS A 206 20.72 21.81 -8.45
CA LYS A 206 21.20 22.40 -9.71
C LYS A 206 20.22 23.42 -10.28
N GLN A 207 18.94 23.24 -10.00
CA GLN A 207 17.86 24.13 -10.39
C GLN A 207 16.91 24.34 -9.21
N LYS A 208 16.38 25.55 -9.06
CA LYS A 208 15.33 25.84 -8.10
C LYS A 208 13.99 25.35 -8.65
N GLY A 209 13.10 24.94 -7.76
CA GLY A 209 11.75 24.52 -8.12
C GLY A 209 10.70 25.07 -7.18
N VAL A 210 9.45 24.99 -7.64
CA VAL A 210 8.27 25.29 -6.82
C VAL A 210 7.45 24.03 -6.68
N ASP A 211 7.04 23.75 -5.46
CA ASP A 211 6.06 22.74 -5.10
C ASP A 211 4.97 23.42 -4.27
N VAL A 212 3.80 23.61 -4.85
CA VAL A 212 2.64 24.11 -4.12
C VAL A 212 1.65 22.98 -3.90
N GLY A 213 1.17 22.85 -2.66
CA GLY A 213 0.12 21.93 -2.29
C GLY A 213 -1.01 22.63 -1.53
N TRP A 214 -2.23 22.55 -2.05
CA TRP A 214 -3.45 23.01 -1.40
C TRP A 214 -4.22 21.81 -0.87
N GLY A 215 -4.56 21.82 0.41
CA GLY A 215 -5.43 20.81 1.01
C GLY A 215 -6.86 20.99 0.50
N PHE A 216 -7.27 20.20 -0.49
CA PHE A 216 -8.51 20.45 -1.23
C PHE A 216 -9.74 20.50 -0.33
N GLU A 217 -9.89 19.52 0.55
CA GLU A 217 -11.02 19.41 1.48
C GLU A 217 -11.10 20.60 2.45
N ARG A 218 -9.94 21.04 2.96
CA ARG A 218 -9.86 22.25 3.82
C ARG A 218 -10.25 23.49 3.02
N PHE A 219 -9.80 23.58 1.78
CA PHE A 219 -10.12 24.71 0.92
C PHE A 219 -11.61 24.74 0.56
N VAL A 220 -12.20 23.60 0.22
CA VAL A 220 -13.63 23.46 -0.07
C VAL A 220 -14.46 23.83 1.15
N LYS A 221 -14.07 23.40 2.36
CA LYS A 221 -14.70 23.82 3.62
C LYS A 221 -14.75 25.35 3.74
N VAL A 222 -13.64 26.04 3.47
CA VAL A 222 -13.58 27.51 3.51
C VAL A 222 -14.51 28.14 2.48
N ILE A 223 -14.48 27.67 1.23
CA ILE A 223 -15.29 28.22 0.13
C ILE A 223 -16.79 27.99 0.31
N GLN A 224 -17.17 26.88 0.92
CA GLN A 224 -18.57 26.56 1.22
C GLN A 224 -19.03 27.09 2.58
N SER A 225 -18.12 27.67 3.37
CA SER A 225 -18.37 28.05 4.77
C SER A 225 -18.93 26.89 5.59
N ALA A 226 -18.44 25.68 5.31
CA ALA A 226 -18.86 24.47 6.01
C ALA A 226 -18.26 24.42 7.43
N PRO A 227 -19.01 23.89 8.41
CA PRO A 227 -18.54 23.79 9.80
C PRO A 227 -17.31 22.89 9.90
N THR A 228 -17.31 21.72 9.27
CA THR A 228 -16.18 20.80 9.20
C THR A 228 -15.90 20.37 7.76
N VAL A 229 -14.83 19.60 7.51
CA VAL A 229 -14.57 19.03 6.17
C VAL A 229 -15.66 18.01 5.75
N PHE A 230 -16.41 17.47 6.70
CA PHE A 230 -17.41 16.43 6.48
C PHE A 230 -18.73 16.97 5.91
N GLU A 231 -19.14 18.18 6.31
CA GLU A 231 -20.36 18.83 5.80
C GLU A 231 -20.08 19.65 4.52
N THR A 232 -19.22 19.11 3.66
CA THR A 232 -18.93 19.65 2.31
C THR A 232 -19.55 18.74 1.25
N ASP A 233 -19.69 19.24 0.02
CA ASP A 233 -20.17 18.43 -1.12
C ASP A 233 -19.27 17.22 -1.47
N LEU A 234 -18.11 17.07 -0.81
CA LEU A 234 -17.19 15.93 -0.95
C LEU A 234 -17.54 14.74 -0.06
N LEU A 235 -18.22 14.96 1.07
CA LEU A 235 -18.46 13.92 2.10
C LEU A 235 -19.91 13.87 2.56
N GLU A 236 -20.62 15.00 2.59
CA GLU A 236 -22.04 15.09 2.96
C GLU A 236 -22.91 14.09 2.16
N PRO A 237 -22.75 13.93 0.83
CA PRO A 237 -23.57 12.97 0.09
C PRO A 237 -23.32 11.50 0.44
N ILE A 238 -22.15 11.18 1.03
CA ILE A 238 -21.82 9.84 1.53
C ILE A 238 -22.40 9.67 2.94
N ILE A 239 -22.26 10.70 3.79
CA ILE A 239 -22.79 10.74 5.16
C ILE A 239 -24.30 10.56 5.18
N GLN A 240 -25.04 11.21 4.28
CA GLN A 240 -26.51 11.11 4.19
C GLN A 240 -27.03 9.70 3.90
N LEU A 241 -26.17 8.78 3.42
CA LEU A 241 -26.54 7.38 3.22
C LEU A 241 -26.40 6.54 4.50
N ILE A 242 -25.83 7.09 5.56
CA ILE A 242 -25.65 6.43 6.85
C ILE A 242 -26.83 6.81 7.76
N PRO A 243 -27.68 5.84 8.17
CA PRO A 243 -28.84 6.12 9.02
C PRO A 243 -28.44 6.72 10.37
N HIS A 244 -29.20 7.73 10.81
CA HIS A 244 -29.08 8.28 12.16
C HIS A 244 -29.59 7.29 13.22
N ARG A 245 -28.90 7.18 14.35
CA ARG A 245 -29.13 6.18 15.41
C ARG A 245 -29.30 6.77 16.82
N GLU A 246 -29.15 8.08 16.99
CA GLU A 246 -29.28 8.80 18.27
C GLU A 246 -28.43 8.17 19.40
N ILE A 247 -27.16 7.83 19.10
CA ILE A 247 -26.24 7.26 20.09
C ILE A 247 -25.11 8.23 20.45
N GLU A 248 -24.49 8.00 21.61
CA GLU A 248 -23.31 8.76 22.02
C GLU A 248 -22.17 8.61 21.00
N ASN A 249 -21.49 9.72 20.69
CA ASN A 249 -20.40 9.78 19.70
C ASN A 249 -20.78 9.27 18.30
N GLU A 250 -22.05 9.34 17.94
CA GLU A 250 -22.54 8.92 16.64
C GLU A 250 -21.85 9.66 15.49
N MET A 251 -21.79 10.99 15.53
CA MET A 251 -21.22 11.78 14.45
C MET A 251 -19.76 11.43 14.19
N ARG A 252 -18.98 11.14 15.23
CA ARG A 252 -17.61 10.64 15.09
C ARG A 252 -17.58 9.32 14.31
N SER A 253 -18.48 8.39 14.64
CA SER A 253 -18.61 7.09 13.96
C SER A 253 -19.01 7.25 12.49
N VAL A 254 -19.98 8.12 12.21
CA VAL A 254 -20.47 8.45 10.86
C VAL A 254 -19.34 9.03 10.01
N ARG A 255 -18.58 9.98 10.55
CA ARG A 255 -17.43 10.61 9.88
C ARG A 255 -16.33 9.60 9.55
N ILE A 256 -15.99 8.72 10.49
CA ILE A 256 -15.01 7.63 10.27
C ILE A 256 -15.47 6.70 9.15
N ILE A 257 -16.73 6.29 9.15
CA ILE A 257 -17.28 5.43 8.11
C ILE A 257 -17.22 6.10 6.73
N ALA A 258 -17.63 7.38 6.64
CA ALA A 258 -17.65 8.11 5.38
C ALA A 258 -16.24 8.30 4.80
N ASP A 259 -15.28 8.75 5.62
CA ASP A 259 -13.87 8.89 5.20
C ASP A 259 -13.30 7.54 4.74
N HIS A 260 -13.45 6.49 5.56
CA HIS A 260 -12.85 5.20 5.24
C HIS A 260 -13.53 4.52 4.05
N ALA A 261 -14.83 4.70 3.84
CA ALA A 261 -15.50 4.22 2.62
C ALA A 261 -14.90 4.88 1.37
N ARG A 262 -14.67 6.20 1.41
CA ARG A 262 -14.00 6.94 0.33
C ARG A 262 -12.56 6.45 0.13
N ALA A 263 -11.77 6.42 1.20
CA ALA A 263 -10.36 6.05 1.15
C ALA A 263 -10.12 4.63 0.64
N THR A 264 -10.88 3.66 1.13
CA THR A 264 -10.76 2.25 0.73
C THR A 264 -11.20 2.03 -0.72
N THR A 265 -12.22 2.74 -1.18
CA THR A 265 -12.66 2.73 -2.59
C THR A 265 -11.50 3.15 -3.52
N PHE A 266 -10.80 4.24 -3.21
CA PHE A 266 -9.66 4.69 -3.99
C PHE A 266 -8.45 3.74 -3.93
N LEU A 267 -8.10 3.23 -2.75
CA LEU A 267 -7.00 2.27 -2.61
C LEU A 267 -7.24 1.00 -3.43
N ILE A 268 -8.47 0.46 -3.40
CA ILE A 268 -8.80 -0.74 -4.17
C ILE A 268 -8.77 -0.46 -5.68
N ALA A 269 -9.25 0.71 -6.11
CA ALA A 269 -9.17 1.13 -7.51
C ALA A 269 -7.73 1.23 -8.02
N ASP A 270 -6.80 1.68 -7.17
CA ASP A 270 -5.36 1.72 -7.46
C ASP A 270 -4.67 0.34 -7.26
N GLY A 271 -5.44 -0.74 -7.08
CA GLY A 271 -4.97 -2.12 -7.13
C GLY A 271 -4.53 -2.71 -5.78
N VAL A 272 -4.80 -2.03 -4.66
CA VAL A 272 -4.47 -2.54 -3.32
C VAL A 272 -5.43 -3.65 -2.91
N LEU A 273 -4.89 -4.76 -2.41
CA LEU A 273 -5.66 -5.88 -1.85
C LEU A 273 -5.44 -6.02 -0.34
N PRO A 274 -6.46 -6.40 0.47
CA PRO A 274 -6.30 -6.56 1.91
C PRO A 274 -5.22 -7.59 2.29
N SER A 275 -4.19 -7.17 3.02
CA SER A 275 -3.04 -8.01 3.39
C SER A 275 -2.61 -7.76 4.86
N ASN A 276 -1.56 -8.45 5.33
CA ASN A 276 -0.97 -8.21 6.66
C ASN A 276 0.20 -7.23 6.63
N ILE A 277 0.58 -6.70 5.46
CA ILE A 277 1.78 -5.86 5.29
C ILE A 277 1.53 -4.69 4.34
N GLY A 278 2.29 -3.61 4.52
CA GLY A 278 2.29 -2.47 3.61
C GLY A 278 0.90 -1.88 3.33
N ALA A 279 0.66 -1.45 2.09
CA ALA A 279 -0.58 -0.79 1.70
C ALA A 279 -1.81 -1.70 1.90
N GLY A 280 -1.65 -3.01 1.72
CA GLY A 280 -2.70 -3.98 1.96
C GLY A 280 -3.11 -4.08 3.43
N TYR A 281 -2.17 -3.87 4.36
CA TYR A 281 -2.49 -3.76 5.79
C TYR A 281 -3.27 -2.47 6.09
N ILE A 282 -2.91 -1.34 5.48
CA ILE A 282 -3.64 -0.07 5.63
C ILE A 282 -5.08 -0.23 5.13
N LEU A 283 -5.27 -0.75 3.91
CA LEU A 283 -6.60 -1.03 3.36
C LEU A 283 -7.43 -1.91 4.30
N ARG A 284 -6.83 -2.99 4.81
CA ARG A 284 -7.49 -3.88 5.76
C ARG A 284 -7.87 -3.17 7.06
N ARG A 285 -6.98 -2.36 7.64
CA ARG A 285 -7.23 -1.60 8.87
C ARG A 285 -8.44 -0.70 8.72
N LEU A 286 -8.51 0.06 7.62
CA LEU A 286 -9.60 1.00 7.36
C LEU A 286 -10.93 0.31 7.13
N LEU A 287 -10.97 -0.75 6.31
CA LEU A 287 -12.18 -1.55 6.11
C LEU A 287 -12.71 -2.09 7.45
N ARG A 288 -11.83 -2.67 8.27
CA ARG A 288 -12.22 -3.26 9.56
C ARG A 288 -12.70 -2.21 10.56
N ARG A 289 -12.04 -1.04 10.60
CA ARG A 289 -12.47 0.07 11.45
C ARG A 289 -13.84 0.60 11.03
N ALA A 290 -14.07 0.79 9.73
CA ALA A 290 -15.38 1.17 9.22
C ALA A 290 -16.45 0.12 9.56
N ILE A 291 -16.18 -1.17 9.34
CA ILE A 291 -17.10 -2.27 9.69
C ILE A 291 -17.42 -2.26 11.19
N ARG A 292 -16.43 -2.03 12.06
CA ARG A 292 -16.65 -1.94 13.51
C ARG A 292 -17.60 -0.80 13.87
N TYR A 293 -17.38 0.40 13.34
CA TYR A 293 -18.28 1.53 13.59
C TYR A 293 -19.67 1.30 12.97
N GLY A 294 -19.74 0.61 11.83
CA GLY A 294 -21.02 0.16 11.29
C GLY A 294 -21.77 -0.77 12.26
N ARG A 295 -21.07 -1.64 13.00
CA ARG A 295 -21.70 -2.46 14.06
C ARG A 295 -22.13 -1.64 15.27
N VAL A 296 -21.36 -0.63 15.66
CA VAL A 296 -21.74 0.31 16.73
C VAL A 296 -23.06 1.02 16.37
N LEU A 297 -23.19 1.44 15.11
CA LEU A 297 -24.41 2.06 14.57
C LEU A 297 -25.48 1.04 14.13
N ASN A 298 -25.32 -0.24 14.44
CA ASN A 298 -26.25 -1.31 14.05
C ASN A 298 -26.64 -1.23 12.55
N LEU A 299 -25.66 -1.02 11.68
CA LEU A 299 -25.86 -1.01 10.24
C LEU A 299 -25.96 -2.43 9.68
N ASP A 300 -26.74 -2.55 8.61
CA ASP A 300 -26.90 -3.80 7.89
C ASP A 300 -25.58 -4.28 7.27
N LYS A 301 -25.54 -5.56 6.91
CA LYS A 301 -24.40 -6.09 6.16
C LYS A 301 -24.26 -5.38 4.82
N ASN A 302 -23.03 -5.28 4.32
CA ASN A 302 -22.70 -4.64 3.06
C ASN A 302 -23.03 -3.14 3.00
N PHE A 303 -23.20 -2.46 4.14
CA PHE A 303 -23.46 -1.01 4.17
C PHE A 303 -22.37 -0.19 3.48
N LEU A 304 -21.13 -0.70 3.39
CA LEU A 304 -20.04 -0.04 2.66
C LEU A 304 -20.22 -0.03 1.14
N ILE A 305 -21.02 -0.94 0.57
CA ILE A 305 -21.25 -1.02 -0.87
C ILE A 305 -21.99 0.21 -1.41
N PRO A 306 -23.16 0.64 -0.87
CA PRO A 306 -23.81 1.87 -1.34
C PRO A 306 -22.96 3.12 -1.09
N LEU A 307 -22.16 3.18 -0.01
CA LEU A 307 -21.22 4.29 0.21
C LEU A 307 -20.14 4.33 -0.87
N SER A 308 -19.55 3.19 -1.19
CA SER A 308 -18.52 3.08 -2.24
C SER A 308 -19.09 3.38 -3.63
N GLN A 309 -20.32 2.93 -3.91
CA GLN A 309 -21.06 3.29 -5.12
C GLN A 309 -21.22 4.81 -5.23
N LYS A 310 -21.58 5.48 -4.13
CA LYS A 310 -21.71 6.94 -4.09
C LYS A 310 -20.38 7.64 -4.36
N VAL A 311 -19.29 7.15 -3.78
CA VAL A 311 -17.92 7.63 -4.06
C VAL A 311 -17.61 7.50 -5.55
N ILE A 312 -17.86 6.32 -6.16
CA ILE A 312 -17.63 6.11 -7.60
C ILE A 312 -18.44 7.12 -8.43
N GLU A 313 -19.71 7.35 -8.10
CA GLU A 313 -20.55 8.31 -8.82
C GLU A 313 -20.04 9.75 -8.75
N MET A 314 -19.58 10.18 -7.58
CA MET A 314 -19.07 11.53 -7.34
C MET A 314 -17.74 11.79 -8.08
N TYR A 315 -16.92 10.75 -8.26
CA TYR A 315 -15.54 10.90 -8.69
C TYR A 315 -15.23 10.32 -10.08
N LYS A 316 -16.11 9.50 -10.69
CA LYS A 316 -15.86 8.80 -11.97
C LYS A 316 -15.50 9.69 -13.16
N GLU A 317 -15.93 10.95 -13.17
CA GLU A 317 -15.58 11.87 -14.26
C GLU A 317 -14.11 12.28 -14.19
N PHE A 318 -13.57 12.42 -12.99
CA PHE A 318 -12.19 12.83 -12.75
C PHE A 318 -11.23 11.64 -12.59
N TYR A 319 -11.75 10.52 -12.08
CA TYR A 319 -11.03 9.27 -11.84
C TYR A 319 -11.76 8.08 -12.48
N PRO A 320 -11.68 7.89 -13.81
CA PRO A 320 -12.43 6.85 -14.54
C PRO A 320 -12.09 5.42 -14.10
N GLU A 321 -10.92 5.19 -13.51
CA GLU A 321 -10.51 3.91 -12.95
C GLU A 321 -11.48 3.41 -11.87
N LEU A 322 -12.13 4.30 -11.12
CA LEU A 322 -13.14 3.94 -10.12
C LEU A 322 -14.31 3.16 -10.75
N SER A 323 -14.81 3.63 -11.90
CA SER A 323 -15.89 2.95 -12.63
C SER A 323 -15.41 1.64 -13.25
N LYS A 324 -14.20 1.62 -13.81
CA LYS A 324 -13.60 0.41 -14.40
C LYS A 324 -13.34 -0.68 -13.36
N LYS A 325 -13.10 -0.31 -12.11
CA LYS A 325 -12.79 -1.21 -10.99
C LYS A 325 -13.95 -1.44 -10.03
N ARG A 326 -15.16 -0.99 -10.37
CA ARG A 326 -16.35 -1.10 -9.52
C ARG A 326 -16.59 -2.51 -8.97
N ASP A 327 -16.58 -3.52 -9.82
CA ASP A 327 -16.89 -4.88 -9.40
C ASP A 327 -15.78 -5.49 -8.53
N ASP A 328 -14.51 -5.14 -8.80
CA ASP A 328 -13.36 -5.48 -7.96
C ASP A 328 -13.51 -4.84 -6.57
N ILE A 329 -13.83 -3.54 -6.52
CA ILE A 329 -14.07 -2.76 -5.29
C ILE A 329 -15.13 -3.45 -4.43
N PHE A 330 -16.30 -3.76 -5.01
CA PHE A 330 -17.40 -4.37 -4.28
C PHE A 330 -17.06 -5.77 -3.80
N THR A 331 -16.44 -6.58 -4.66
CA THR A 331 -16.03 -7.94 -4.30
C THR A 331 -15.04 -7.94 -3.14
N ILE A 332 -14.08 -7.03 -3.14
CA ILE A 332 -13.04 -6.95 -2.09
C ILE A 332 -13.65 -6.49 -0.77
N ILE A 333 -14.50 -5.44 -0.79
CA ILE A 333 -15.19 -4.94 0.40
C ILE A 333 -16.06 -6.05 1.00
N GLN A 334 -16.88 -6.72 0.18
CA GLN A 334 -17.76 -7.79 0.63
C GLN A 334 -16.97 -8.94 1.28
N LYS A 335 -15.91 -9.41 0.60
CA LYS A 335 -15.08 -10.51 1.12
C LYS A 335 -14.42 -10.16 2.45
N GLU A 336 -13.93 -8.93 2.62
CA GLU A 336 -13.32 -8.53 3.88
C GLU A 336 -14.38 -8.34 4.99
N GLU A 337 -15.58 -7.84 4.69
CA GLU A 337 -16.67 -7.76 5.66
C GLU A 337 -17.13 -9.14 6.14
N GLU A 338 -17.35 -10.08 5.22
CA GLU A 338 -17.77 -11.44 5.55
C GLU A 338 -16.72 -12.15 6.43
N LYS A 339 -15.44 -11.96 6.09
CA LYS A 339 -14.32 -12.50 6.84
C LYS A 339 -14.22 -11.87 8.23
N PHE A 340 -14.27 -10.55 8.31
CA PHE A 340 -14.06 -9.83 9.56
C PHE A 340 -15.25 -9.90 10.52
N SER A 341 -16.50 -9.92 10.02
CA SER A 341 -17.69 -9.93 10.88
C SER A 341 -17.73 -11.13 11.83
N LYS A 342 -17.23 -12.29 11.40
CA LYS A 342 -17.14 -13.50 12.24
C LYS A 342 -16.12 -13.31 13.37
N THR A 343 -14.93 -12.84 13.01
CA THR A 343 -13.83 -12.50 13.93
C THR A 343 -14.23 -11.43 14.93
N LEU A 344 -14.86 -10.34 14.46
CA LEU A 344 -15.24 -9.20 15.27
C LEU A 344 -16.20 -9.59 16.40
N LYS A 345 -17.23 -10.39 16.11
CA LYS A 345 -18.21 -10.82 17.12
C LYS A 345 -17.56 -11.63 18.25
N GLN A 346 -16.67 -12.55 17.91
CA GLN A 346 -15.98 -13.39 18.90
C GLN A 346 -14.95 -12.59 19.68
N GLY A 347 -14.14 -11.79 19.00
CA GLY A 347 -13.11 -10.94 19.61
C GLY A 347 -13.69 -9.88 20.54
N LEU A 348 -14.80 -9.20 20.17
CA LEU A 348 -15.47 -8.25 21.07
C LEU A 348 -15.98 -8.92 22.34
N LYS A 349 -16.60 -10.11 22.22
CA LYS A 349 -17.08 -10.86 23.39
C LYS A 349 -15.92 -11.20 24.34
N GLU A 350 -14.78 -11.60 23.80
CA GLU A 350 -13.63 -11.96 24.62
C GLU A 350 -12.94 -10.72 25.22
N PHE A 351 -12.84 -9.64 24.45
CA PHE A 351 -12.33 -8.36 24.91
C PHE A 351 -13.13 -7.83 26.11
N GLU A 352 -14.47 -7.81 26.05
CA GLU A 352 -15.30 -7.35 27.17
C GLU A 352 -15.12 -8.20 28.44
N LYS A 353 -15.06 -9.53 28.30
CA LYS A 353 -14.78 -10.42 29.45
C LYS A 353 -13.42 -10.13 30.08
N MET A 354 -12.41 -9.90 29.24
CA MET A 354 -11.05 -9.61 29.67
C MET A 354 -10.99 -8.30 30.44
N LEU A 355 -11.68 -7.26 29.99
CA LEU A 355 -11.74 -5.98 30.71
C LEU A 355 -12.44 -6.11 32.07
N ALA A 356 -13.47 -6.94 32.17
CA ALA A 356 -14.25 -7.11 33.40
C ALA A 356 -13.43 -7.65 34.58
N VAL A 357 -12.31 -8.34 34.32
CA VAL A 357 -11.43 -8.92 35.35
C VAL A 357 -10.15 -8.10 35.60
N LYS A 358 -9.95 -6.99 34.89
CA LYS A 358 -8.73 -6.17 34.95
C LYS A 358 -8.92 -4.91 35.80
N ALA A 359 -8.76 -5.07 37.11
CA ALA A 359 -8.90 -3.99 38.09
C ALA A 359 -7.84 -2.87 37.94
N ASP A 360 -6.67 -3.20 37.39
CA ASP A 360 -5.55 -2.27 37.13
C ASP A 360 -5.73 -1.41 35.86
N ARG A 361 -6.87 -1.57 35.16
CA ARG A 361 -7.19 -0.92 33.89
C ARG A 361 -6.09 -1.06 32.82
N THR A 362 -5.34 -2.17 32.84
CA THR A 362 -4.22 -2.38 31.93
C THR A 362 -4.33 -3.72 31.20
N ILE A 363 -4.41 -3.66 29.86
CA ILE A 363 -4.34 -4.84 28.99
C ILE A 363 -2.87 -5.18 28.79
N SER A 364 -2.44 -6.37 29.22
CA SER A 364 -1.05 -6.79 29.06
C SER A 364 -0.75 -7.10 27.59
N GLY A 365 0.53 -7.06 27.21
CA GLY A 365 0.95 -7.43 25.86
C GLY A 365 0.54 -8.84 25.45
N ASN A 366 0.58 -9.80 26.39
CA ASN A 366 0.13 -11.17 26.16
C ASN A 366 -1.38 -11.28 25.97
N ASP A 367 -2.16 -10.48 26.71
CA ASP A 367 -3.62 -10.46 26.59
C ASP A 367 -4.05 -9.89 25.24
N ALA A 368 -3.43 -8.77 24.84
CA ALA A 368 -3.62 -8.24 23.51
C ALA A 368 -3.22 -9.30 22.46
N PHE A 369 -2.07 -9.95 22.63
CA PHE A 369 -1.57 -11.00 21.72
C PHE A 369 -2.52 -12.19 21.62
N TYR A 370 -3.11 -12.59 22.73
CA TYR A 370 -4.13 -13.64 22.79
C TYR A 370 -5.37 -13.28 21.96
N LEU A 371 -5.86 -12.04 22.05
CA LEU A 371 -6.99 -11.57 21.23
C LEU A 371 -6.67 -11.66 19.73
N TYR A 372 -5.45 -11.30 19.34
CA TYR A 372 -5.00 -11.38 17.96
C TYR A 372 -4.80 -12.80 17.46
N GLU A 373 -4.03 -13.62 18.19
CA GLU A 373 -3.68 -14.98 17.76
C GLU A 373 -4.91 -15.90 17.76
N SER A 374 -5.72 -15.83 18.82
CA SER A 374 -6.82 -16.78 19.03
C SER A 374 -8.10 -16.38 18.32
N TYR A 375 -8.38 -15.07 18.23
CA TYR A 375 -9.65 -14.57 17.68
C TYR A 375 -9.48 -13.76 16.40
N GLY A 376 -8.24 -13.50 15.95
CA GLY A 376 -7.96 -12.64 14.81
C GLY A 376 -8.29 -11.17 15.07
N PHE A 377 -8.41 -10.79 16.34
CA PHE A 377 -8.81 -9.46 16.78
C PHE A 377 -7.62 -8.49 16.68
N PRO A 378 -7.63 -7.52 15.76
CA PRO A 378 -6.44 -6.72 15.45
C PRO A 378 -6.00 -5.84 16.62
N MET A 379 -4.70 -5.67 16.81
CA MET A 379 -4.11 -4.82 17.86
C MET A 379 -4.62 -3.38 17.78
N GLU A 380 -4.84 -2.87 16.57
CA GLU A 380 -5.32 -1.50 16.33
C GLU A 380 -6.74 -1.31 16.88
N LEU A 381 -7.58 -2.33 16.72
CA LEU A 381 -8.93 -2.31 17.27
C LEU A 381 -8.91 -2.49 18.81
N THR A 382 -8.02 -3.35 19.32
CA THR A 382 -7.80 -3.47 20.78
C THR A 382 -7.41 -2.12 21.38
N ARG A 383 -6.45 -1.41 20.75
CA ARG A 383 -5.98 -0.08 21.15
C ARG A 383 -7.12 0.94 21.17
N GLU A 384 -7.88 1.01 20.10
CA GLU A 384 -9.00 1.95 19.97
C GLU A 384 -10.07 1.71 21.04
N LEU A 385 -10.49 0.45 21.24
CA LEU A 385 -11.48 0.10 22.25
C LEU A 385 -10.99 0.29 23.69
N ALA A 386 -9.72 -0.01 23.95
CA ALA A 386 -9.12 0.21 25.26
C ALA A 386 -9.13 1.71 25.60
N LYS A 387 -8.72 2.56 24.65
CA LYS A 387 -8.74 4.03 24.81
C LYS A 387 -10.16 4.54 25.08
N GLU A 388 -11.15 4.09 24.32
CA GLU A 388 -12.57 4.47 24.53
C GLU A 388 -13.09 4.08 25.92
N LYS A 389 -12.62 2.94 26.47
CA LYS A 389 -13.00 2.48 27.81
C LYS A 389 -12.04 2.93 28.92
N GLY A 390 -11.06 3.79 28.61
CA GLY A 390 -10.06 4.27 29.58
C GLY A 390 -9.17 3.17 30.15
N PHE A 391 -8.76 2.21 29.32
CA PHE A 391 -7.74 1.19 29.62
C PHE A 391 -6.42 1.55 28.91
N LEU A 392 -5.31 1.25 29.58
CA LEU A 392 -3.98 1.29 28.99
C LEU A 392 -3.66 -0.06 28.32
N ILE A 393 -2.76 -0.04 27.35
CA ILE A 393 -2.22 -1.26 26.73
C ILE A 393 -0.70 -1.26 26.85
N ASP A 394 -0.15 -2.38 27.27
CA ASP A 394 1.28 -2.66 27.23
C ASP A 394 1.73 -3.01 25.79
N GLU A 395 2.05 -1.97 25.01
CA GLU A 395 2.48 -2.11 23.61
C GLU A 395 3.82 -2.82 23.48
N SER A 396 4.77 -2.54 24.38
CA SER A 396 6.09 -3.18 24.38
C SER A 396 5.98 -4.69 24.63
N GLY A 397 5.15 -5.10 25.59
CA GLY A 397 4.87 -6.51 25.82
C GLY A 397 4.21 -7.18 24.63
N TRP A 398 3.32 -6.48 23.92
CA TRP A 398 2.69 -6.99 22.70
C TRP A 398 3.74 -7.24 21.60
N GLU A 399 4.65 -6.29 21.37
CA GLU A 399 5.72 -6.44 20.38
C GLU A 399 6.64 -7.62 20.70
N ILE A 400 6.97 -7.80 21.98
CA ILE A 400 7.75 -8.95 22.45
C ILE A 400 6.99 -10.26 22.17
N ALA A 401 5.69 -10.33 22.49
CA ALA A 401 4.87 -11.50 22.24
C ALA A 401 4.74 -11.81 20.75
N LEU A 402 4.51 -10.79 19.92
CA LEU A 402 4.43 -10.91 18.46
C LEU A 402 5.76 -11.39 17.88
N LYS A 403 6.89 -10.79 18.30
CA LYS A 403 8.22 -11.19 17.85
C LYS A 403 8.53 -12.64 18.25
N LYS A 404 8.21 -13.03 19.48
CA LYS A 404 8.35 -14.41 19.94
C LYS A 404 7.50 -15.38 19.10
N HIS A 405 6.26 -15.02 18.77
CA HIS A 405 5.43 -15.85 17.89
C HIS A 405 5.98 -15.91 16.45
N GLN A 406 6.51 -14.80 15.93
CA GLN A 406 7.17 -14.76 14.64
C GLN A 406 8.45 -15.61 14.64
N GLU A 407 9.25 -15.57 15.70
CA GLU A 407 10.45 -16.40 15.89
C GLU A 407 10.09 -17.88 16.03
N ILE A 408 9.04 -18.23 16.76
CA ILE A 408 8.53 -19.62 16.85
C ILE A 408 8.02 -20.07 15.48
N SER A 409 7.26 -19.22 14.79
CA SER A 409 6.77 -19.47 13.44
C SER A 409 7.92 -19.56 12.44
N ARG A 410 8.98 -18.78 12.62
CA ARG A 410 10.19 -18.75 11.79
C ARG A 410 11.12 -19.90 12.09
N ALA A 411 11.35 -20.31 13.34
CA ALA A 411 12.10 -21.51 13.69
C ALA A 411 11.32 -22.78 13.28
N GLY A 412 9.99 -22.72 13.40
CA GLY A 412 9.08 -23.69 12.81
C GLY A 412 9.12 -23.66 11.28
N ALA A 413 9.37 -22.50 10.66
CA ALA A 413 9.56 -22.33 9.22
C ALA A 413 10.97 -22.71 8.77
N GLU A 414 12.04 -22.46 9.50
CA GLU A 414 13.42 -22.88 9.18
C GLU A 414 13.54 -24.41 9.30
N LYS A 415 12.75 -25.04 10.19
CA LYS A 415 12.51 -26.49 10.17
C LYS A 415 11.52 -26.97 9.09
N LYS A 416 10.80 -26.05 8.42
CA LYS A 416 9.77 -26.33 7.39
C LYS A 416 10.00 -25.56 6.07
N PHE A 417 11.21 -25.08 5.80
CA PHE A 417 11.64 -24.28 4.63
C PHE A 417 13.15 -24.49 4.48
N GLY A 418 13.54 -25.73 4.17
CA GLY A 418 14.82 -26.05 3.54
C GLY A 418 14.77 -25.85 2.02
N GLY A 419 14.06 -24.82 1.55
CA GLY A 419 13.92 -24.51 0.13
C GLY A 419 15.01 -23.56 -0.36
N HIS A 420 16.03 -24.13 -1.01
CA HIS A 420 16.97 -23.46 -1.93
C HIS A 420 17.60 -22.15 -1.46
N GLY A 421 18.48 -22.33 -0.50
CA GLY A 421 19.69 -21.56 -0.33
C GLY A 421 20.82 -22.50 0.03
N LEU A 422 21.20 -23.41 -0.89
CA LEU A 422 22.63 -23.69 -1.02
C LEU A 422 23.25 -22.40 -1.56
N GLU A 423 23.28 -21.37 -0.70
CA GLU A 423 24.36 -20.40 -0.76
C GLU A 423 25.64 -21.21 -0.86
N LYS A 424 26.61 -20.66 -1.58
CA LYS A 424 27.97 -21.18 -1.67
C LYS A 424 28.56 -21.30 -0.25
N VAL A 425 28.15 -22.31 0.50
CA VAL A 425 28.88 -22.80 1.65
C VAL A 425 30.03 -23.54 1.00
N PRO A 426 31.28 -23.11 1.22
CA PRO A 426 32.43 -23.92 0.85
C PRO A 426 32.16 -25.33 1.37
N SER A 427 32.46 -26.34 0.57
CA SER A 427 32.17 -27.77 0.77
C SER A 427 32.85 -28.39 2.01
N SER A 428 32.88 -27.69 3.14
CA SER A 428 33.60 -28.04 4.35
C SER A 428 32.81 -27.87 5.66
N LYS A 429 31.51 -27.50 5.66
CA LYS A 429 30.79 -27.27 6.95
C LYS A 429 29.35 -27.77 7.17
N PHE A 430 28.78 -28.61 6.31
CA PHE A 430 27.60 -29.42 6.71
C PHE A 430 27.71 -30.83 6.10
N GLN A 431 27.90 -31.85 6.94
CA GLN A 431 27.80 -33.25 6.54
C GLN A 431 26.31 -33.64 6.48
N VAL A 432 25.66 -33.35 5.35
CA VAL A 432 24.34 -33.95 5.07
C VAL A 432 24.58 -35.41 4.66
N PRO A 433 23.91 -36.40 5.28
CA PRO A 433 24.04 -37.80 4.90
C PRO A 433 23.69 -38.00 3.41
N SER A 434 24.43 -38.87 2.71
CA SER A 434 24.21 -39.16 1.28
C SER A 434 22.78 -39.62 0.97
N SER A 435 22.15 -40.34 1.90
CA SER A 435 20.75 -40.80 1.79
C SER A 435 19.73 -39.67 1.76
N ASP A 436 20.02 -38.54 2.41
CA ASP A 436 19.10 -37.40 2.46
C ASP A 436 19.19 -36.58 1.18
N ILE A 437 20.38 -36.48 0.59
CA ILE A 437 20.60 -35.84 -0.71
C ILE A 437 19.82 -36.58 -1.81
N GLU A 438 19.82 -37.92 -1.80
CA GLU A 438 19.05 -38.72 -2.76
C GLU A 438 17.54 -38.45 -2.67
N LYS A 439 16.98 -38.47 -1.44
CA LYS A 439 15.56 -38.17 -1.22
C LYS A 439 15.18 -36.76 -1.62
N ILE A 440 16.01 -35.77 -1.27
CA ILE A 440 15.80 -34.37 -1.68
C ILE A 440 15.81 -34.26 -3.21
N THR A 441 16.74 -34.95 -3.89
CA THR A 441 16.85 -34.96 -5.35
C THR A 441 15.60 -35.53 -6.03
N ARG A 442 15.06 -36.63 -5.49
CA ARG A 442 13.79 -37.24 -5.93
C ARG A 442 12.61 -36.28 -5.74
N LEU A 443 12.47 -35.72 -4.53
CA LEU A 443 11.39 -34.79 -4.18
C LEU A 443 11.45 -33.49 -4.98
N HIS A 444 12.65 -33.05 -5.34
CA HIS A 444 12.83 -31.83 -6.09
C HIS A 444 12.29 -31.95 -7.51
N THR A 445 12.64 -33.05 -8.20
CA THR A 445 12.08 -33.33 -9.53
C THR A 445 10.57 -33.60 -9.46
N ALA A 446 10.10 -34.28 -8.41
CA ALA A 446 8.68 -34.47 -8.18
C ALA A 446 7.93 -33.14 -7.97
N THR A 447 8.58 -32.13 -7.39
CA THR A 447 8.00 -30.79 -7.19
C THR A 447 7.78 -30.07 -8.53
N HIS A 448 8.69 -30.22 -9.51
CA HIS A 448 8.50 -29.69 -10.86
C HIS A 448 7.30 -30.37 -11.57
N LEU A 449 7.20 -31.70 -11.45
CA LEU A 449 6.06 -32.45 -11.99
C LEU A 449 4.73 -32.04 -11.32
N LEU A 450 4.74 -31.82 -10.01
CA LEU A 450 3.59 -31.32 -9.25
C LEU A 450 3.15 -29.96 -9.76
N HIS A 451 4.09 -29.04 -9.97
CA HIS A 451 3.77 -27.71 -10.44
C HIS A 451 3.13 -27.76 -11.83
N GLN A 452 3.71 -28.50 -12.78
CA GLN A 452 3.10 -28.67 -14.10
C GLN A 452 1.71 -29.34 -14.01
N ALA A 453 1.56 -30.39 -13.21
CA ALA A 453 0.27 -31.08 -13.06
C ALA A 453 -0.83 -30.19 -12.45
N LEU A 454 -0.46 -29.23 -11.60
CA LEU A 454 -1.41 -28.23 -11.10
C LEU A 454 -1.92 -27.33 -12.23
N HIS A 455 -1.07 -26.89 -13.15
CA HIS A 455 -1.51 -26.14 -14.34
C HIS A 455 -2.42 -26.99 -15.23
N ASP A 456 -2.05 -28.24 -15.48
CA ASP A 456 -2.83 -29.16 -16.32
C ASP A 456 -4.26 -29.41 -15.78
N VAL A 457 -4.45 -29.34 -14.46
CA VAL A 457 -5.74 -29.62 -13.81
C VAL A 457 -6.53 -28.36 -13.51
N LEU A 458 -5.86 -27.27 -13.10
CA LEU A 458 -6.52 -26.11 -12.51
C LEU A 458 -6.56 -24.88 -13.42
N GLY A 459 -5.80 -24.84 -14.52
CA GLY A 459 -5.85 -23.75 -15.48
C GLY A 459 -4.53 -22.98 -15.64
N SER A 460 -4.65 -21.71 -16.03
CA SER A 460 -3.52 -20.91 -16.54
C SER A 460 -2.55 -20.41 -15.45
N GLU A 461 -1.39 -19.88 -15.85
CA GLU A 461 -0.41 -19.29 -14.92
C GLU A 461 -0.94 -18.13 -14.07
N ALA A 462 -1.97 -17.43 -14.55
CA ALA A 462 -2.63 -16.38 -13.79
C ALA A 462 -3.41 -16.92 -12.58
N GLU A 463 -3.82 -18.18 -12.63
CA GLU A 463 -4.61 -18.84 -11.59
C GLU A 463 -3.74 -19.63 -10.62
N VAL A 464 -2.67 -20.28 -11.11
CA VAL A 464 -1.77 -21.16 -10.33
C VAL A 464 -0.34 -20.62 -10.30
N LYS A 465 -0.09 -19.60 -9.48
CA LYS A 465 1.25 -19.05 -9.26
C LYS A 465 1.88 -19.65 -8.00
N GLN A 466 3.11 -20.15 -8.09
CA GLN A 466 3.85 -20.57 -6.90
C GLN A 466 4.09 -19.39 -5.96
N MET A 467 3.75 -19.60 -4.69
CA MET A 467 3.89 -18.64 -3.58
C MET A 467 4.97 -19.06 -2.57
N GLY A 468 5.40 -20.32 -2.62
CA GLY A 468 6.46 -20.85 -1.77
C GLY A 468 6.70 -22.33 -2.02
N SER A 469 7.93 -22.80 -1.81
CA SER A 469 8.27 -24.22 -1.87
C SER A 469 9.28 -24.55 -0.77
N ASP A 470 9.20 -25.77 -0.24
CA ASP A 470 10.08 -26.32 0.79
C ASP A 470 10.27 -27.82 0.52
N ILE A 471 11.52 -28.28 0.47
CA ILE A 471 11.85 -29.69 0.30
C ILE A 471 12.72 -30.12 1.48
N THR A 472 12.29 -31.16 2.18
CA THR A 472 13.06 -31.87 3.20
C THR A 472 13.22 -33.33 2.78
N PRO A 473 14.08 -34.14 3.41
CA PRO A 473 14.20 -35.57 3.08
C PRO A 473 12.89 -36.36 3.20
N GLU A 474 11.92 -35.87 3.98
CA GLU A 474 10.65 -36.55 4.24
C GLU A 474 9.51 -36.09 3.32
N ARG A 475 9.54 -34.84 2.83
CA ARG A 475 8.41 -34.25 2.10
C ARG A 475 8.81 -33.04 1.26
N THR A 476 7.98 -32.78 0.25
CA THR A 476 7.86 -31.45 -0.38
C THR A 476 6.62 -30.74 0.15
N ARG A 477 6.69 -29.42 0.24
CA ARG A 477 5.53 -28.55 0.48
C ARG A 477 5.52 -27.45 -0.57
N PHE A 478 4.43 -27.40 -1.31
CA PHE A 478 4.23 -26.51 -2.42
C PHE A 478 3.03 -25.60 -2.17
N ASP A 479 3.27 -24.29 -2.15
CA ASP A 479 2.27 -23.27 -1.94
C ASP A 479 1.98 -22.58 -3.27
N PHE A 480 0.70 -22.45 -3.63
CA PHE A 480 0.28 -21.86 -4.90
C PHE A 480 -0.98 -21.02 -4.72
N THR A 481 -1.17 -20.02 -5.59
CA THR A 481 -2.42 -19.26 -5.63
C THR A 481 -3.53 -20.18 -6.11
N PHE A 482 -4.66 -20.21 -5.39
CA PHE A 482 -5.89 -20.80 -5.88
C PHE A 482 -7.05 -20.36 -4.97
N GLY A 483 -8.15 -19.92 -5.58
CA GLY A 483 -9.24 -19.24 -4.86
C GLY A 483 -10.10 -20.12 -3.96
N ARG A 484 -10.01 -21.44 -4.11
CA ARG A 484 -10.83 -22.41 -3.36
C ARG A 484 -10.04 -23.65 -2.94
N LYS A 485 -10.66 -24.53 -2.16
CA LYS A 485 -10.13 -25.86 -1.83
C LYS A 485 -10.16 -26.76 -3.08
N LEU A 486 -9.14 -27.60 -3.24
CA LEU A 486 -9.10 -28.64 -4.26
C LEU A 486 -10.12 -29.74 -3.93
N THR A 487 -10.86 -30.21 -4.93
CA THR A 487 -11.75 -31.36 -4.75
C THR A 487 -10.95 -32.66 -4.63
N PRO A 488 -11.50 -33.71 -3.99
CA PRO A 488 -10.85 -35.01 -3.94
C PRO A 488 -10.48 -35.55 -5.33
N GLU A 489 -11.31 -35.30 -6.34
CA GLU A 489 -11.08 -35.71 -7.72
C GLU A 489 -9.92 -34.95 -8.36
N GLU A 490 -9.79 -33.64 -8.11
CA GLU A 490 -8.66 -32.84 -8.59
C GLU A 490 -7.34 -33.33 -7.96
N ILE A 491 -7.34 -33.59 -6.65
CA ILE A 491 -6.16 -34.14 -5.95
C ILE A 491 -5.76 -35.49 -6.55
N ALA A 492 -6.72 -36.39 -6.75
CA ALA A 492 -6.45 -37.69 -7.36
C ALA A 492 -5.94 -37.56 -8.80
N LYS A 493 -6.49 -36.63 -9.59
CA LYS A 493 -6.05 -36.37 -10.97
C LYS A 493 -4.61 -35.86 -11.02
N ILE A 494 -4.25 -34.90 -10.15
CA ILE A 494 -2.88 -34.37 -10.03
C ILE A 494 -1.91 -35.51 -9.69
N GLU A 495 -2.23 -36.31 -8.67
CA GLU A 495 -1.38 -37.43 -8.25
C GLU A 495 -1.22 -38.48 -9.37
N ASN A 496 -2.28 -38.80 -10.11
CA ASN A 496 -2.24 -39.73 -11.22
C ASN A 496 -1.35 -39.23 -12.36
N ILE A 497 -1.49 -37.96 -12.76
CA ILE A 497 -0.67 -37.35 -13.82
C ILE A 497 0.82 -37.49 -13.48
N ILE A 498 1.21 -37.13 -12.26
CA ILE A 498 2.62 -37.18 -11.82
C ILE A 498 3.13 -38.62 -11.85
N ASN A 499 2.37 -39.57 -11.28
CA ASN A 499 2.77 -40.97 -11.26
C ASN A 499 2.83 -41.60 -12.65
N ASP A 500 1.99 -41.16 -13.60
CA ASP A 500 2.07 -41.63 -14.98
C ASP A 500 3.32 -41.08 -15.69
N LYS A 501 3.69 -39.82 -15.45
CA LYS A 501 4.97 -39.27 -15.94
C LYS A 501 6.18 -39.97 -15.33
N ILE A 502 6.08 -40.41 -14.07
CA ILE A 502 7.11 -41.24 -13.42
C ILE A 502 7.24 -42.60 -14.10
N LYS A 503 6.13 -43.31 -14.35
CA LYS A 503 6.14 -44.62 -15.04
C LYS A 503 6.72 -44.55 -16.45
N LEU A 504 6.53 -43.43 -17.14
CA LEU A 504 7.10 -43.19 -18.48
C LEU A 504 8.62 -43.03 -18.49
N ASN A 505 9.26 -42.92 -17.31
CA ASN A 505 10.70 -42.82 -17.16
C ASN A 505 11.34 -41.72 -18.03
N LEU A 506 10.70 -40.55 -18.04
CA LEU A 506 11.05 -39.42 -18.89
C LEU A 506 12.43 -38.85 -18.54
N PRO A 507 13.24 -38.44 -19.53
CA PRO A 507 14.55 -37.83 -19.26
C PRO A 507 14.39 -36.47 -18.59
N VAL A 508 15.34 -36.14 -17.71
CA VAL A 508 15.46 -34.83 -17.06
C VAL A 508 16.78 -34.21 -17.49
N THR A 509 16.73 -33.03 -18.13
CA THR A 509 17.92 -32.39 -18.70
C THR A 509 18.02 -30.92 -18.29
N ALA A 510 19.24 -30.42 -18.15
CA ALA A 510 19.53 -29.04 -17.79
C ALA A 510 20.23 -28.33 -18.96
N GLN A 511 19.81 -27.11 -19.26
CA GLN A 511 20.44 -26.25 -20.26
C GLN A 511 20.71 -24.88 -19.66
N LYS A 512 21.95 -24.41 -19.81
CA LYS A 512 22.34 -23.05 -19.44
C LYS A 512 22.07 -22.11 -20.62
N MET A 513 21.35 -21.03 -20.38
CA MET A 513 21.01 -20.06 -21.43
C MET A 513 20.73 -18.67 -20.88
N PRO A 514 20.70 -17.63 -21.73
CA PRO A 514 20.27 -16.30 -21.33
C PRO A 514 18.83 -16.30 -20.82
N LYS A 515 18.61 -15.61 -19.70
CA LYS A 515 17.32 -15.44 -19.01
C LYS A 515 16.21 -14.99 -19.95
N GLU A 516 16.49 -14.03 -20.83
CA GLU A 516 15.51 -13.52 -21.79
C GLU A 516 15.04 -14.58 -22.79
N ILE A 517 15.96 -15.47 -23.22
CA ILE A 517 15.63 -16.57 -24.13
C ILE A 517 14.78 -17.61 -23.40
N ALA A 518 15.16 -17.99 -22.18
CA ALA A 518 14.41 -18.93 -21.37
C ALA A 518 12.97 -18.44 -21.09
N LEU A 519 12.79 -17.15 -20.80
CA LEU A 519 11.47 -16.55 -20.62
C LEU A 519 10.63 -16.56 -21.92
N LYS A 520 11.25 -16.31 -23.09
CA LYS A 520 10.58 -16.40 -24.39
C LYS A 520 10.14 -17.82 -24.74
N LEU A 521 10.84 -18.83 -24.21
CA LEU A 521 10.48 -20.24 -24.33
C LEU A 521 9.48 -20.70 -23.27
N GLU A 522 8.84 -19.77 -22.56
CA GLU A 522 7.83 -20.04 -21.52
C GLU A 522 8.35 -20.95 -20.39
N ALA A 523 9.65 -20.94 -20.11
CA ALA A 523 10.19 -21.61 -18.94
C ALA A 523 9.82 -20.82 -17.69
N ARG A 524 9.29 -21.53 -16.68
CA ARG A 524 8.76 -20.89 -15.47
C ARG A 524 9.90 -20.40 -14.58
N ALA A 525 9.74 -19.18 -14.06
CA ALA A 525 10.71 -18.54 -13.20
C ALA A 525 10.02 -17.83 -12.03
N PHE A 526 10.52 -18.06 -10.81
CA PHE A 526 9.95 -17.52 -9.58
C PHE A 526 10.84 -16.41 -9.01
N PHE A 527 10.29 -15.26 -8.66
CA PHE A 527 11.09 -14.09 -8.27
C PHE A 527 12.13 -13.77 -9.35
N LYS A 528 11.64 -13.45 -10.55
CA LYS A 528 12.45 -13.25 -11.77
C LYS A 528 13.61 -12.28 -11.52
N GLU A 529 13.45 -11.34 -10.60
CA GLU A 529 14.42 -10.33 -10.18
C GLU A 529 15.67 -10.93 -9.51
N LYS A 530 15.56 -12.14 -8.93
CA LYS A 530 16.66 -12.81 -8.22
C LYS A 530 17.59 -13.62 -9.12
N TYR A 531 17.17 -13.92 -10.35
CA TYR A 531 17.99 -14.70 -11.27
C TYR A 531 18.97 -13.83 -12.05
N PRO A 532 20.25 -14.25 -12.18
CA PRO A 532 21.25 -13.58 -13.00
C PRO A 532 20.92 -13.67 -14.51
N ASP A 533 21.71 -12.99 -15.35
CA ASP A 533 21.45 -12.91 -16.79
C ASP A 533 21.58 -14.26 -17.53
N GLU A 534 22.38 -15.18 -16.98
CA GLU A 534 22.42 -16.59 -17.40
C GLU A 534 21.76 -17.48 -16.35
N VAL A 535 20.90 -18.40 -16.79
CA VAL A 535 20.13 -19.29 -15.91
C VAL A 535 20.25 -20.75 -16.37
N ASN A 536 20.09 -21.68 -15.43
CA ASN A 536 19.88 -23.09 -15.73
C ASN A 536 18.38 -23.37 -15.83
N VAL A 537 17.96 -23.94 -16.97
CA VAL A 537 16.58 -24.39 -17.19
C VAL A 537 16.57 -25.91 -17.17
N TYR A 538 15.88 -26.48 -16.19
CA TYR A 538 15.61 -27.91 -16.14
C TYR A 538 14.33 -28.25 -16.89
N SER A 539 14.41 -29.29 -17.71
CA SER A 539 13.30 -29.81 -18.51
C SER A 539 13.04 -31.28 -18.21
N VAL A 540 11.78 -31.68 -18.27
CA VAL A 540 11.35 -33.07 -18.10
C VAL A 540 10.58 -33.52 -19.34
N GLY A 541 10.94 -34.69 -19.90
CA GLY A 541 10.27 -35.30 -21.05
C GLY A 541 11.03 -35.15 -22.36
N ASP A 542 11.39 -33.92 -22.72
CA ASP A 542 12.09 -33.61 -23.97
C ASP A 542 13.15 -32.52 -23.71
N PRO A 543 14.39 -32.67 -24.21
CA PRO A 543 15.39 -31.61 -24.15
C PRO A 543 15.00 -30.36 -24.95
N ASP A 544 14.17 -30.49 -25.98
CA ASP A 544 13.59 -29.34 -26.68
C ASP A 544 12.56 -28.67 -25.74
N LEU A 545 12.90 -27.50 -25.19
CA LEU A 545 12.05 -26.78 -24.23
C LEU A 545 10.64 -26.47 -24.78
N SER A 546 10.49 -26.38 -26.10
CA SER A 546 9.17 -26.19 -26.73
C SER A 546 8.25 -27.42 -26.59
N LYS A 547 8.83 -28.61 -26.36
CA LYS A 547 8.14 -29.90 -26.24
C LYS A 547 8.22 -30.51 -24.84
N ALA A 548 9.06 -29.94 -23.97
CA ALA A 548 9.20 -30.37 -22.59
C ALA A 548 7.86 -30.32 -21.85
N TYR A 549 7.54 -31.38 -21.10
CA TYR A 549 6.35 -31.42 -20.26
C TYR A 549 6.44 -30.39 -19.14
N SER A 550 7.60 -30.32 -18.47
CA SER A 550 7.89 -29.30 -17.45
C SER A 550 9.20 -28.61 -17.82
N LYS A 551 9.26 -27.28 -17.65
CA LYS A 551 10.44 -26.43 -17.91
C LYS A 551 10.52 -25.29 -16.91
N GLU A 552 11.55 -25.30 -16.06
CA GLU A 552 11.66 -24.35 -14.93
C GLU A 552 13.11 -23.91 -14.68
N PHE A 553 13.26 -22.68 -14.21
CA PHE A 553 14.55 -22.12 -13.79
C PHE A 553 14.95 -22.75 -12.46
N CYS A 554 16.05 -23.49 -12.41
CA CYS A 554 16.44 -24.18 -11.20
C CYS A 554 17.95 -24.50 -11.15
N ASP A 555 18.53 -24.42 -9.96
CA ASP A 555 19.94 -24.75 -9.69
C ASP A 555 20.11 -25.90 -8.68
N GLY A 556 19.01 -26.47 -8.18
CA GLY A 556 19.09 -27.57 -7.22
C GLY A 556 19.28 -28.94 -7.90
N PRO A 557 19.48 -30.01 -7.11
CA PRO A 557 19.74 -31.34 -7.64
C PRO A 557 18.48 -31.96 -8.23
N HIS A 558 18.63 -32.68 -9.35
CA HIS A 558 17.56 -33.41 -10.03
C HIS A 558 17.97 -34.85 -10.34
N VAL A 559 16.98 -35.74 -10.42
CA VAL A 559 17.18 -37.10 -10.91
C VAL A 559 17.46 -37.09 -12.41
N LYS A 560 18.04 -38.17 -12.96
CA LYS A 560 18.34 -38.22 -14.41
C LYS A 560 17.11 -38.54 -15.25
N ASN A 561 16.17 -39.26 -14.66
CA ASN A 561 14.91 -39.66 -15.28
C ASN A 561 13.80 -39.70 -14.22
N THR A 562 12.55 -39.54 -14.63
CA THR A 562 11.44 -39.51 -13.68
C THR A 562 11.21 -40.85 -12.98
N GLY A 563 11.69 -41.97 -13.51
CA GLY A 563 11.58 -43.29 -12.87
C GLY A 563 12.34 -43.39 -11.55
N GLU A 564 13.46 -42.67 -11.41
CA GLU A 564 14.23 -42.55 -10.16
C GLU A 564 13.43 -41.91 -9.00
N ILE A 565 12.31 -41.23 -9.29
CA ILE A 565 11.47 -40.59 -8.26
C ILE A 565 10.79 -41.63 -7.35
N GLY A 566 10.44 -42.82 -7.86
CA GLY A 566 9.68 -43.84 -7.11
C GLY A 566 8.17 -43.65 -7.26
N ARG A 567 7.42 -43.48 -6.18
CA ARG A 567 5.97 -43.19 -6.24
C ARG A 567 5.64 -41.87 -5.55
N PHE A 568 4.98 -40.95 -6.23
CA PHE A 568 4.55 -39.68 -5.66
C PHE A 568 3.20 -39.80 -4.94
N LYS A 569 3.07 -39.15 -3.79
CA LYS A 569 1.82 -39.16 -3.00
C LYS A 569 1.55 -37.83 -2.32
N ILE A 570 0.36 -37.29 -2.50
CA ILE A 570 -0.13 -36.11 -1.79
C ILE A 570 -0.61 -36.55 -0.40
N ILE A 571 0.03 -36.02 0.63
CA ILE A 571 -0.30 -36.31 2.03
C ILE A 571 -1.45 -35.43 2.50
N LYS A 572 -1.39 -34.13 2.17
CA LYS A 572 -2.34 -33.14 2.66
C LYS A 572 -2.46 -31.95 1.73
N GLU A 573 -3.68 -31.45 1.62
CA GLU A 573 -4.00 -30.18 1.00
C GLU A 573 -4.71 -29.27 2.03
N GLU A 574 -4.25 -28.03 2.18
CA GLU A 574 -4.82 -27.07 3.13
C GLU A 574 -4.70 -25.61 2.67
N SER A 575 -5.44 -24.71 3.32
CA SER A 575 -5.25 -23.27 3.13
C SER A 575 -3.97 -22.83 3.83
N SER A 576 -3.08 -22.12 3.15
CA SER A 576 -1.93 -21.47 3.80
C SER A 576 -2.27 -20.05 4.25
N SER A 577 -2.95 -19.28 3.38
CA SER A 577 -3.49 -17.96 3.68
C SER A 577 -4.60 -17.63 2.67
N SER A 578 -5.13 -16.39 2.70
CA SER A 578 -6.19 -15.97 1.79
C SER A 578 -5.74 -16.07 0.33
N GLY A 579 -6.43 -16.88 -0.49
CA GLY A 579 -6.09 -17.08 -1.90
C GLY A 579 -4.86 -17.97 -2.15
N ILE A 580 -4.27 -18.57 -1.11
CA ILE A 580 -3.09 -19.44 -1.21
C ILE A 580 -3.40 -20.81 -0.63
N ARG A 581 -3.21 -21.85 -1.45
CA ARG A 581 -3.32 -23.27 -1.10
C ARG A 581 -1.95 -23.89 -0.93
N ARG A 582 -1.89 -24.96 -0.14
CA ARG A 582 -0.66 -25.67 0.20
C ARG A 582 -0.87 -27.17 0.05
N ILE A 583 -0.02 -27.79 -0.75
CA ILE A 583 0.11 -29.25 -0.86
C ILE A 583 1.35 -29.69 -0.08
N ARG A 584 1.22 -30.73 0.74
CA ARG A 584 2.35 -31.53 1.24
C ARG A 584 2.33 -32.88 0.57
N ALA A 585 3.46 -33.29 0.01
CA ALA A 585 3.58 -34.56 -0.68
C ALA A 585 4.91 -35.24 -0.33
N THR A 586 5.00 -36.54 -0.59
CA THR A 586 6.22 -37.33 -0.40
C THR A 586 6.45 -38.25 -1.60
N VAL A 587 7.59 -38.92 -1.60
CA VAL A 587 7.94 -39.95 -2.57
C VAL A 587 8.30 -41.23 -1.82
N GLU A 588 7.75 -42.35 -2.26
CA GLU A 588 8.00 -43.70 -1.73
C GLU A 588 8.97 -44.44 -2.65
#